data_AF-A0A2W4N8Q7-F1
#
_entry.id   AF-A0A2W4N8Q7-F1
#
_cell.length_a   1.000
_cell.length_b   1.000
_cell.length_c   1.000
_cell.angle_alpha   90.00
_cell.angle_beta   90.00
_cell.angle_gamma   90.00
#
_symmetry.space_group_name_H-M   'P 1'
#
loop_
_entity.id
_entity.type
_entity.pdbx_description
1 polymer ?
#
loop_
_entity_poly.entity_id
_entity_poly.type
_entity_poly.pdbx_seq_one_letter_code
_entity_poly.pdbx_strand_id
1 'polypeptide(L)'
;PGLGRQPVEVAMMVTPDGHSRLELSRFLDPPVVADHRNAPVNALGYLRVMFAVDDLDDTLARLRAHGAQVVGDVVRYEDAYRLCYIRGPEGLLIGLAEPLGQGASA
;
A
#
# COMPACT_ATOMS: atom_id res chain seq x y z
N PRO A 1 24.29 21.58 2.70
CA PRO A 1 24.88 20.21 2.62
C PRO A 1 23.90 19.25 1.94
N GLY A 2 24.38 18.31 1.12
CA GLY A 2 23.53 17.29 0.49
C GLY A 2 22.71 17.83 -0.68
N LEU A 3 21.44 18.12 -0.45
CA LEU A 3 20.50 18.62 -1.46
C LEU A 3 20.37 20.15 -1.35
N GLY A 4 20.07 20.80 -2.48
CA GLY A 4 19.84 22.24 -2.53
C GLY A 4 18.53 22.66 -1.84
N ARG A 5 18.09 23.90 -2.06
CA ARG A 5 16.74 24.30 -1.68
C ARG A 5 15.72 23.45 -2.46
N GLN A 6 14.96 22.64 -1.75
CA GLN A 6 13.92 21.78 -2.32
C GLN A 6 12.68 21.81 -1.40
N PRO A 7 11.73 22.74 -1.59
CA PRO A 7 10.47 22.71 -0.84
C PRO A 7 9.64 21.47 -1.19
N VAL A 8 9.27 20.73 -0.14
CA VAL A 8 8.44 19.53 -0.19
C VAL A 8 7.36 19.66 0.88
N GLU A 9 6.11 19.38 0.53
CA GLU A 9 5.05 19.15 1.52
C GLU A 9 5.07 17.69 1.96
N VAL A 10 4.99 17.45 3.26
CA VAL A 10 5.09 16.12 3.86
C VAL A 10 3.87 15.85 4.75
N ALA A 11 3.25 14.69 4.59
CA ALA A 11 2.26 14.14 5.50
C ALA A 11 2.75 12.79 6.03
N MET A 12 2.84 12.66 7.35
CA MET A 12 3.29 11.44 8.02
C MET A 12 2.09 10.64 8.51
N MET A 13 1.94 9.41 8.02
CA MET A 13 0.97 8.43 8.51
C MET A 13 1.64 7.47 9.49
N VAL A 14 0.86 6.89 10.40
CA VAL A 14 1.30 5.88 11.37
C VAL A 14 0.26 4.76 11.43
N THR A 15 0.69 3.51 11.59
CA THR A 15 -0.21 2.38 11.83
C THR A 15 -0.83 2.47 13.25
N PRO A 16 -2.02 1.88 13.49
CA PRO A 16 -2.68 1.95 14.80
C PRO A 16 -1.84 1.40 15.97
N ASP A 17 -0.94 0.45 15.69
CA ASP A 17 0.00 -0.12 16.67
C ASP A 17 1.21 0.80 16.98
N GLY A 18 1.39 1.90 16.24
CA GLY A 18 2.47 2.86 16.41
C GLY A 18 3.84 2.43 15.83
N HIS A 19 3.98 1.20 15.34
CA HIS A 19 5.28 0.63 14.97
C HIS A 19 5.73 1.01 13.55
N SER A 20 4.79 1.16 12.61
CA SER A 20 5.08 1.46 11.21
C SER A 20 4.62 2.86 10.83
N ARG A 21 5.35 3.49 9.90
CA ARG A 21 5.07 4.84 9.40
C ARG A 21 5.17 4.87 7.88
N LEU A 22 4.35 5.71 7.26
CA LEU A 22 4.41 5.99 5.83
C LEU A 22 4.50 7.50 5.64
N GLU A 23 5.58 7.95 5.01
CA GLU A 23 5.74 9.35 4.62
C GLU A 23 5.18 9.56 3.21
N LEU A 24 4.27 10.53 3.07
CA LEU A 24 3.76 10.99 1.78
C LEU A 24 4.40 12.35 1.49
N SER A 25 5.14 12.46 0.38
CA SER A 25 5.97 13.63 0.08
C SER A 25 5.67 14.18 -1.31
N ARG A 26 5.27 15.45 -1.37
CA ARG A 26 4.89 16.19 -2.58
C ARG A 26 5.93 17.28 -2.87
N PHE A 27 6.78 17.04 -3.87
CA PHE A 27 7.76 18.03 -4.32
C PHE A 27 7.07 19.25 -4.94
N LEU A 28 7.45 20.45 -4.49
CA LEU A 28 6.96 21.72 -5.05
C LEU A 28 7.97 22.32 -6.04
N ASP A 29 9.25 22.25 -5.70
CA ASP A 29 10.38 22.71 -6.52
C ASP A 29 11.64 21.92 -6.09
N PRO A 30 12.45 21.35 -7.01
CA PRO A 30 12.15 21.17 -8.43
C PRO A 30 10.94 20.24 -8.66
N PRO A 31 10.30 20.30 -9.84
CA PRO A 31 9.24 19.37 -10.19
C PRO A 31 9.75 17.92 -10.29
N VAL A 32 8.85 16.97 -10.09
CA VAL A 32 9.14 15.53 -10.26
C VAL A 32 9.53 15.24 -11.72
N VAL A 33 10.68 14.57 -11.90
CA VAL A 33 11.28 14.30 -13.23
C VAL A 33 11.04 12.88 -13.77
N ALA A 34 10.52 11.97 -12.95
CA ALA A 34 10.22 10.59 -13.33
C ALA A 34 9.06 10.05 -12.48
N ASP A 35 8.28 9.13 -13.04
CA ASP A 35 7.15 8.48 -12.36
C ASP A 35 7.24 6.96 -12.55
N HIS A 36 7.05 6.23 -11.46
CA HIS A 36 7.00 4.78 -11.42
C HIS A 36 5.84 4.26 -10.55
N ARG A 37 4.85 5.11 -10.19
CA ARG A 37 3.71 4.74 -9.33
C ARG A 37 2.93 3.55 -9.89
N ASN A 38 2.76 3.51 -11.22
CA ASN A 38 2.04 2.47 -11.95
C ASN A 38 2.93 1.38 -12.57
N ALA A 39 4.23 1.29 -12.21
CA ALA A 39 5.16 0.32 -12.79
C ALA A 39 4.66 -1.13 -12.68
N PRO A 40 4.94 -2.00 -13.67
CA PRO A 40 4.42 -3.37 -13.69
C PRO A 40 5.04 -4.21 -12.56
N VAL A 41 4.33 -5.25 -12.13
CA VAL A 41 4.68 -6.04 -10.92
C VAL A 41 6.01 -6.80 -11.01
N ASN A 42 6.55 -6.94 -12.22
CA ASN A 42 7.84 -7.56 -12.54
C ASN A 42 8.95 -6.54 -12.88
N ALA A 43 8.78 -5.27 -12.51
CA ALA A 43 9.83 -4.26 -12.61
C ALA A 43 10.85 -4.36 -11.45
N LEU A 44 12.08 -3.92 -11.71
CA LEU A 44 13.08 -3.71 -10.67
C LEU A 44 12.77 -2.42 -9.88
N GLY A 45 13.00 -2.43 -8.57
CA GLY A 45 12.80 -1.28 -7.68
C GLY A 45 11.91 -1.61 -6.47
N TYR A 46 11.41 -0.56 -5.80
CA TYR A 46 10.42 -0.73 -4.74
C TYR A 46 9.08 -1.17 -5.33
N LEU A 47 8.60 -2.36 -4.93
CA LEU A 47 7.40 -2.96 -5.49
C LEU A 47 6.10 -2.48 -4.82
N ARG A 48 5.98 -2.65 -3.49
CA ARG A 48 4.81 -2.27 -2.68
C ARG A 48 5.07 -2.39 -1.18
N VAL A 49 4.29 -1.67 -0.37
CA VAL A 49 4.08 -2.00 1.06
C VAL A 49 2.99 -3.08 1.16
N MET A 50 3.04 -3.93 2.19
CA MET A 50 2.00 -4.92 2.53
C MET A 50 1.39 -4.57 3.87
N PHE A 51 0.06 -4.56 3.96
CA PHE A 51 -0.68 -4.36 5.21
C PHE A 51 -1.43 -5.63 5.59
N ALA A 52 -1.34 -6.01 6.88
CA ALA A 52 -2.27 -6.97 7.46
C ALA A 52 -3.60 -6.26 7.77
N VAL A 53 -4.74 -6.93 7.54
CA VAL A 53 -6.09 -6.43 7.79
C VAL A 53 -6.96 -7.53 8.41
N ASP A 54 -7.95 -7.16 9.21
CA ASP A 54 -8.80 -8.12 9.95
C ASP A 54 -9.87 -8.78 9.07
N ASP A 55 -10.36 -8.06 8.05
CA ASP A 55 -11.30 -8.55 7.03
C ASP A 55 -10.87 -8.01 5.65
N LEU A 56 -10.49 -8.91 4.74
CA LEU A 56 -10.06 -8.53 3.40
C LEU A 56 -11.22 -8.12 2.48
N ASP A 57 -12.40 -8.75 2.63
CA ASP A 57 -13.53 -8.52 1.72
C ASP A 57 -14.21 -7.18 1.98
N ASP A 58 -14.46 -6.84 3.24
CA ASP A 58 -14.94 -5.53 3.69
C ASP A 58 -13.94 -4.42 3.35
N THR A 59 -12.64 -4.66 3.59
CA THR A 59 -11.59 -3.71 3.20
C THR A 59 -11.57 -3.48 1.70
N LEU A 60 -11.66 -4.52 0.87
CA LEU A 60 -11.74 -4.39 -0.58
C LEU A 60 -13.04 -3.72 -1.04
N ALA A 61 -14.17 -3.97 -0.39
CA ALA A 61 -15.44 -3.29 -0.70
C ALA A 61 -15.33 -1.77 -0.50
N ARG A 62 -14.80 -1.32 0.66
CA ARG A 62 -14.53 0.10 0.91
C ARG A 62 -13.55 0.70 -0.10
N LEU A 63 -12.42 0.05 -0.34
CA LEU A 63 -11.37 0.60 -1.20
C LEU A 63 -11.84 0.70 -2.67
N ARG A 64 -12.63 -0.26 -3.16
CA ARG A 64 -13.28 -0.18 -4.48
C ARG A 64 -14.24 1.00 -4.59
N ALA A 65 -15.01 1.32 -3.54
CA ALA A 65 -15.86 2.50 -3.51
C ALA A 65 -15.07 3.83 -3.59
N HIS A 66 -13.79 3.82 -3.21
CA HIS A 66 -12.85 4.92 -3.39
C HIS A 66 -11.96 4.79 -4.65
N GLY A 67 -12.32 3.91 -5.59
CA GLY A 67 -11.68 3.78 -6.89
C GLY A 67 -10.47 2.83 -6.95
N ALA A 68 -10.15 2.11 -5.87
CA ALA A 68 -9.07 1.11 -5.90
C ALA A 68 -9.44 -0.10 -6.76
N GLN A 69 -8.44 -0.64 -7.47
CA GLN A 69 -8.61 -1.76 -8.40
C GLN A 69 -7.79 -2.96 -7.93
N VAL A 70 -8.40 -4.15 -7.87
CA VAL A 70 -7.66 -5.40 -7.56
C VAL A 70 -6.82 -5.80 -8.77
N VAL A 71 -5.59 -6.23 -8.52
CA VAL A 71 -4.64 -6.71 -9.53
C VAL A 71 -4.56 -8.23 -9.44
N GLY A 72 -5.14 -8.92 -10.42
CA GLY A 72 -5.33 -10.37 -10.37
C GLY A 72 -6.44 -10.75 -9.39
N ASP A 73 -6.27 -11.89 -8.73
CA ASP A 73 -7.27 -12.49 -7.84
C ASP A 73 -6.94 -12.31 -6.35
N VAL A 74 -7.95 -12.53 -5.50
CA VAL A 74 -7.73 -12.78 -4.08
C VAL A 74 -7.31 -14.24 -3.93
N VAL A 75 -6.08 -14.47 -3.46
CA VAL A 75 -5.49 -15.80 -3.33
C VAL A 75 -5.48 -16.22 -1.87
N ARG A 76 -5.88 -17.47 -1.58
CA ARG A 76 -5.68 -18.11 -0.29
C ARG A 76 -4.37 -18.89 -0.29
N TYR A 77 -3.49 -18.59 0.66
CA TYR A 77 -2.29 -19.36 0.93
C TYR A 77 -2.54 -20.30 2.12
N GLU A 78 -2.71 -21.59 1.80
CA GLU A 78 -2.97 -22.67 2.76
C GLU A 78 -4.11 -22.30 3.74
N ASP A 79 -3.93 -22.55 5.03
CA ASP A 79 -4.81 -22.10 6.12
C ASP A 79 -4.18 -20.93 6.90
N ALA A 80 -3.23 -20.21 6.29
CA ALA A 80 -2.42 -19.18 6.95
C ALA A 80 -2.78 -17.74 6.54
N TYR A 81 -3.12 -17.47 5.27
CA TYR A 81 -3.48 -16.12 4.82
C TYR A 81 -4.45 -16.12 3.62
N ARG A 82 -5.27 -15.07 3.51
CA ARG A 82 -5.81 -14.58 2.23
C ARG A 82 -5.06 -13.33 1.85
N LEU A 83 -4.74 -13.11 0.58
CA LEU A 83 -4.05 -11.89 0.14
C LEU A 83 -4.38 -11.50 -1.29
N CYS A 84 -4.19 -10.21 -1.60
CA CYS A 84 -4.29 -9.67 -2.95
C CYS A 84 -3.37 -8.45 -3.11
N TYR A 85 -3.16 -8.01 -4.34
CA TYR A 85 -2.62 -6.69 -4.64
C TYR A 85 -3.72 -5.77 -5.14
N ILE A 86 -3.61 -4.48 -4.85
CA ILE A 86 -4.46 -3.43 -5.39
C ILE A 86 -3.64 -2.29 -5.99
N ARG A 87 -4.23 -1.58 -6.94
CA ARG A 87 -3.86 -0.23 -7.33
C ARG A 87 -4.71 0.74 -6.52
N GLY A 88 -4.09 1.48 -5.61
CA GLY A 88 -4.71 2.47 -4.75
C GLY A 88 -4.64 3.89 -5.35
N PRO A 89 -4.56 4.94 -4.51
CA PRO A 89 -4.35 6.32 -4.95
C PRO A 89 -3.20 6.44 -5.94
N GLU A 90 -3.43 7.22 -7.00
CA GLU A 90 -2.45 7.47 -8.08
C GLU A 90 -1.90 6.22 -8.79
N GLY A 91 -2.57 5.06 -8.63
CA GLY A 91 -2.10 3.80 -9.18
C GLY A 91 -0.96 3.14 -8.39
N LEU A 92 -0.67 3.59 -7.18
CA LEU A 92 0.32 2.95 -6.29
C LEU A 92 -0.06 1.49 -6.01
N LEU A 93 0.92 0.58 -6.09
CA LEU A 93 0.72 -0.83 -5.76
C LEU A 93 0.76 -1.02 -4.24
N ILE A 94 -0.29 -1.63 -3.69
CA ILE A 94 -0.41 -1.96 -2.27
C ILE A 94 -0.77 -3.44 -2.15
N GLY A 95 -0.14 -4.15 -1.21
CA GLY A 95 -0.54 -5.50 -0.81
C GLY A 95 -1.47 -5.44 0.40
N LEU A 96 -2.49 -6.28 0.39
CA LEU A 96 -3.35 -6.55 1.55
C LEU A 96 -3.34 -8.03 1.87
N ALA A 97 -3.27 -8.39 3.15
CA ALA A 97 -3.36 -9.77 3.63
C ALA A 97 -4.22 -9.89 4.90
N GLU A 98 -5.09 -10.89 4.95
CA GLU A 98 -5.89 -11.28 6.11
C GLU A 98 -5.30 -12.58 6.67
N PRO A 99 -4.80 -12.59 7.93
CA PRO A 99 -4.32 -13.82 8.58
C PRO A 99 -5.46 -14.80 8.81
N LEU A 100 -5.27 -16.04 8.36
CA LEU A 100 -6.12 -17.17 8.70
C LEU A 100 -5.46 -17.95 9.85
N GLY A 101 -6.25 -18.45 10.79
CA GLY A 101 -5.75 -19.31 11.88
C GLY A 101 -5.53 -18.63 13.24
N GLN A 102 -5.86 -17.35 13.40
CA GLN A 102 -6.30 -16.89 14.73
C GLN A 102 -7.73 -17.41 14.96
N GLY A 103 -7.88 -18.43 15.81
CA GLY A 103 -9.20 -18.75 16.37
C GLY A 103 -9.76 -17.53 17.09
N ALA A 104 -11.08 -17.31 17.20
CA ALA A 104 -11.98 -18.28 17.83
C ALA A 104 -11.34 -18.95 19.08
N SER A 105 -10.67 -18.17 19.92
CA SER A 105 -10.13 -18.62 21.20
C SER A 105 -10.02 -17.46 22.21
N ALA A 106 -10.98 -17.43 23.14
CA ALA A 106 -11.16 -16.49 24.27
C ALA A 106 -11.61 -15.07 23.91
#